data_AF-A0A2V9ZHQ4-F1
#
_entry.id   AF-A0A2V9ZHQ4-F1
#
_cell.length_a   1.000
_cell.length_b   1.000
_cell.length_c   1.000
_cell.angle_alpha   90.00
_cell.angle_beta   90.00
_cell.angle_gamma   90.00
#
_symmetry.space_group_name_H-M   'P 1'
#
loop_
_entity.id
_entity.type
_entity.pdbx_description
1 polymer ?
#
loop_
_entity_poly.entity_id
_entity_poly.type
_entity_poly.pdbx_seq_one_letter_code
_entity_poly.pdbx_strand_id
1 'polypeptide(L)'
;MPIGIATTVRYRLDANRLVFIHNNLPRNIEDELVPSVVASTFRDLVPNYTVREVFAVKREELRCLASKEITKKLDEDGIVVNEVMLRDIQLPPEYSQGLQGLLLKEQEPERMGVETEIQAKQVKIAELLAEAAKVQQIKRAEGDAGVRVLQAKAEADAMQYTLPLKQKQIEQSRLEAEARKEATIKNAEASAAAKVIDSKAETERRKLLADAEANRIRVVAAADSERLRSEAVALRQNPLLINKIMAERLSDKIQIMMVPMDGKFFLGDMLRGTAGGGAIAPPAATAQDDPAEDSAVSSASR
;
A
#
# COMPACT_ATOMS: atom_id res chain seq x y z
N MET A 1 54.64 -40.05 37.07
CA MET A 1 53.69 -38.93 37.28
C MET A 1 53.65 -38.60 38.75
N PRO A 2 53.89 -37.34 39.16
CA PRO A 2 53.79 -36.96 40.57
C PRO A 2 52.31 -36.95 40.99
N ILE A 3 52.00 -37.67 42.06
CA ILE A 3 50.67 -37.68 42.67
C ILE A 3 50.82 -37.02 44.03
N GLY A 4 50.05 -35.96 44.28
CA GLY A 4 49.98 -35.33 45.59
C GLY A 4 49.03 -36.12 46.47
N ILE A 5 49.50 -36.69 47.58
CA ILE A 5 48.66 -37.40 48.55
C ILE A 5 48.70 -36.63 49.85
N ALA A 6 47.56 -36.10 50.27
CA ALA A 6 47.40 -35.51 51.60
C ALA A 6 46.98 -36.60 52.59
N THR A 7 47.80 -36.84 53.62
CA THR A 7 47.53 -37.83 54.67
C THR A 7 47.54 -37.15 56.03
N THR A 8 46.60 -37.53 56.90
CA THR A 8 46.59 -37.13 58.31
C THR A 8 46.75 -38.37 59.18
N VAL A 9 47.68 -38.31 60.14
CA VAL A 9 47.97 -39.41 61.05
C VAL A 9 47.69 -38.98 62.48
N ARG A 10 46.95 -39.82 63.20
CA ARG A 10 46.72 -39.65 64.64
C ARG A 10 47.61 -40.64 65.38
N TYR A 11 48.52 -40.12 66.19
CA TYR A 11 49.44 -40.92 66.97
C TYR A 11 49.43 -40.51 68.45
N ARG A 12 49.95 -41.39 69.30
CA ARG A 12 50.17 -41.19 70.73
C ARG A 12 51.52 -41.78 71.11
N LEU A 13 52.26 -41.09 71.95
CA LEU A 13 53.56 -41.56 72.45
C LEU A 13 53.35 -42.62 73.55
N ASP A 14 54.14 -43.68 73.54
CA ASP A 14 54.10 -44.68 74.61
C ASP A 14 54.80 -44.17 75.87
N ALA A 15 54.08 -44.14 76.98
CA ALA A 15 54.56 -43.68 78.27
C ALA A 15 55.70 -44.56 78.83
N ASN A 16 55.77 -45.83 78.44
CA ASN A 16 56.79 -46.76 78.93
C ASN A 16 58.15 -46.60 78.24
N ARG A 17 58.18 -45.95 77.05
CA ARG A 17 59.41 -45.71 76.27
C ARG A 17 59.84 -44.25 76.26
N LEU A 18 59.28 -43.43 77.15
CA LEU A 18 59.52 -41.97 77.20
C LEU A 18 61.00 -41.59 77.37
N VAL A 19 61.78 -42.40 78.11
CA VAL A 19 63.23 -42.21 78.29
C VAL A 19 64.02 -42.47 77.00
N PHE A 20 63.58 -43.42 76.18
CA PHE A 20 64.18 -43.72 74.88
C PHE A 20 63.85 -42.65 73.85
N ILE A 21 62.60 -42.19 73.84
CA ILE A 21 62.11 -41.12 72.97
C ILE A 21 62.88 -39.81 73.24
N HIS A 22 63.13 -39.47 74.51
CA HIS A 22 63.85 -38.25 74.86
C HIS A 22 65.34 -38.26 74.47
N ASN A 23 65.96 -39.45 74.43
CA ASN A 23 67.40 -39.59 74.15
C ASN A 23 67.71 -39.78 72.66
N ASN A 24 66.83 -40.46 71.91
CA ASN A 24 67.09 -40.82 70.51
C ASN A 24 66.34 -39.97 69.48
N LEU A 25 65.28 -39.24 69.85
CA LEU A 25 64.51 -38.45 68.88
C LEU A 25 64.83 -36.96 68.96
N PRO A 26 64.96 -36.27 67.81
CA PRO A 26 65.09 -34.81 67.77
C PRO A 26 63.80 -34.14 68.28
N ARG A 27 63.93 -32.90 68.77
CA ARG A 27 62.85 -32.14 69.43
C ARG A 27 61.56 -31.95 68.61
N ASN A 28 61.59 -32.19 67.29
CA ASN A 28 60.47 -31.96 66.37
C ASN A 28 59.94 -33.29 65.79
N ILE A 29 59.44 -34.16 66.66
CA ILE A 29 58.87 -35.48 66.28
C ILE A 29 57.65 -35.31 65.37
N GLU A 30 56.88 -34.24 65.60
CA GLU A 30 55.60 -33.99 64.94
C GLU A 30 55.77 -33.58 63.47
N ASP A 31 56.82 -32.81 63.16
CA ASP A 31 57.01 -32.18 61.85
C ASP A 31 57.98 -32.94 60.93
N GLU A 32 58.96 -33.66 61.47
CA GLU A 32 60.02 -34.28 60.66
C GLU A 32 59.92 -35.80 60.58
N LEU A 33 59.65 -36.49 61.70
CA LEU A 33 59.74 -37.95 61.74
C LEU A 33 58.48 -38.62 61.18
N VAL A 34 57.31 -38.27 61.72
CA VAL A 34 56.04 -38.90 61.33
C VAL A 34 55.73 -38.66 59.84
N PRO A 35 55.83 -37.43 59.30
CA PRO A 35 55.58 -37.21 57.87
C PRO A 35 56.58 -37.93 56.96
N SER A 36 57.85 -38.07 57.36
CA SER A 36 58.89 -38.75 56.57
C SER A 36 58.66 -40.27 56.47
N VAL A 37 58.27 -40.91 57.57
CA VAL A 37 57.96 -42.36 57.59
C VAL A 37 56.68 -42.67 56.80
N VAL A 38 55.68 -41.79 56.90
CA VAL A 38 54.43 -41.91 56.13
C VAL A 38 54.73 -41.73 54.64
N ALA A 39 55.46 -40.67 54.26
CA ALA A 39 55.79 -40.39 52.86
C ALA A 39 56.64 -41.48 52.21
N SER A 40 57.62 -42.05 52.92
CA SER A 40 58.43 -43.17 52.42
C SER A 40 57.58 -44.43 52.20
N THR A 41 56.72 -44.79 53.14
CA THR A 41 55.86 -45.98 53.02
C THR A 41 54.85 -45.83 51.85
N PHE A 42 54.27 -44.64 51.66
CA PHE A 42 53.44 -44.39 50.48
C PHE A 42 54.24 -44.39 49.18
N ARG A 43 55.50 -43.91 49.18
CA ARG A 43 56.38 -43.95 48.01
C ARG A 43 56.73 -45.38 47.57
N ASP A 44 56.80 -46.32 48.51
CA ASP A 44 57.04 -47.74 48.23
C ASP A 44 55.79 -48.48 47.74
N LEU A 45 54.60 -48.13 48.26
CA LEU A 45 53.34 -48.81 47.94
C LEU A 45 52.65 -48.29 46.67
N VAL A 46 52.71 -46.99 46.39
CA VAL A 46 52.01 -46.35 45.26
C VAL A 46 52.41 -46.89 43.87
N PRO A 47 53.68 -47.25 43.58
CA PRO A 47 54.07 -47.77 42.27
C PRO A 47 53.37 -49.08 41.86
N ASN A 48 52.86 -49.85 42.83
CA ASN A 48 52.20 -51.13 42.58
C ASN A 48 50.73 -51.00 42.12
N TYR A 49 50.18 -49.78 42.08
CA TYR A 49 48.77 -49.54 41.76
C TYR A 49 48.60 -48.53 40.61
N THR A 50 47.54 -48.71 39.81
CA THR A 50 47.18 -47.74 38.78
C THR A 50 46.47 -46.52 39.38
N VAL A 51 46.61 -45.34 38.75
CA VAL A 51 45.98 -44.08 39.22
C VAL A 51 44.47 -44.23 39.41
N ARG A 52 43.81 -45.00 38.53
CA ARG A 52 42.38 -45.29 38.60
C ARG A 52 42.01 -46.17 39.79
N GLU A 53 42.83 -47.16 40.12
CA GLU A 53 42.59 -48.08 41.23
C GLU A 53 42.82 -47.42 42.59
N VAL A 54 43.86 -46.60 42.72
CA VAL A 54 44.15 -45.84 43.95
C VAL A 54 43.02 -44.87 44.30
N PHE A 55 42.32 -44.34 43.29
CA PHE A 55 41.26 -43.35 43.48
C PHE A 55 39.87 -43.95 43.75
N ALA A 56 39.51 -45.05 43.08
CA ALA A 56 38.13 -45.57 43.14
C ALA A 56 37.99 -46.91 43.88
N VAL A 57 38.79 -47.91 43.55
CA VAL A 57 38.49 -49.31 43.93
C VAL A 57 39.32 -49.80 45.12
N LYS A 58 40.60 -49.40 45.20
CA LYS A 58 41.59 -49.96 46.15
C LYS A 58 42.11 -48.95 47.18
N ARG A 59 41.44 -47.80 47.34
CA ARG A 59 41.81 -46.78 48.34
C ARG A 59 41.86 -47.35 49.76
N GLU A 60 40.85 -48.14 50.11
CA GLU A 60 40.70 -48.70 51.44
C GLU A 60 41.71 -49.82 51.71
N GLU A 61 42.02 -50.60 50.67
CA GLU A 61 43.07 -51.63 50.72
C GLU A 61 44.45 -51.00 50.92
N LEU A 62 44.76 -49.95 50.15
CA LEU A 62 46.00 -49.20 50.29
C LEU A 62 46.12 -48.55 51.67
N ARG A 63 45.02 -48.01 52.22
CA ARG A 63 44.98 -47.47 53.59
C ARG A 63 45.33 -48.53 54.63
N CYS A 64 44.72 -49.70 54.54
CA CYS A 64 44.95 -50.79 55.50
C CYS A 64 46.39 -51.31 55.43
N LEU A 65 46.94 -51.50 54.24
CA LEU A 65 48.33 -51.94 54.04
C LEU A 65 49.33 -50.88 54.51
N ALA A 66 49.13 -49.62 54.13
CA ALA A 66 49.96 -48.52 54.58
C ALA A 66 49.91 -48.38 56.11
N SER A 67 48.73 -48.48 56.73
CA SER A 67 48.58 -48.42 58.18
C SER A 67 49.40 -49.52 58.87
N LYS A 68 49.37 -50.76 58.37
CA LYS A 68 50.14 -51.87 58.96
C LYS A 68 51.65 -51.64 58.89
N GLU A 69 52.15 -51.18 57.74
CA GLU A 69 53.59 -50.91 57.55
C GLU A 69 54.06 -49.68 58.34
N ILE A 70 53.22 -48.64 58.41
CA ILE A 70 53.47 -47.43 59.20
C ILE A 70 53.51 -47.75 60.69
N THR A 71 52.56 -48.54 61.20
CA THR A 71 52.53 -48.96 62.61
C THR A 71 53.80 -49.73 62.98
N LYS A 72 54.25 -50.69 62.16
CA LYS A 72 55.50 -51.44 62.44
C LYS A 72 56.72 -50.54 62.57
N LYS A 73 56.91 -49.61 61.62
CA LYS A 73 58.07 -48.70 61.62
C LYS A 73 58.02 -47.70 62.79
N LEU A 74 56.84 -47.21 63.14
CA LEU A 74 56.66 -46.25 64.25
C LEU A 74 56.68 -46.93 65.63
N ASP A 75 56.31 -48.21 65.73
CA ASP A 75 56.41 -48.99 66.96
C ASP A 75 57.88 -49.23 67.37
N GLU A 76 58.79 -49.38 66.40
CA GLU A 76 60.24 -49.45 66.65
C GLU A 76 60.75 -48.17 67.32
N ASP A 77 60.23 -47.01 66.89
CA ASP A 77 60.55 -45.69 67.44
C ASP A 77 59.75 -45.33 68.71
N GLY A 78 58.81 -46.18 69.15
CA GLY A 78 58.00 -45.98 70.37
C GLY A 78 56.77 -45.09 70.19
N ILE A 79 56.29 -44.90 68.96
CA ILE A 79 55.13 -44.09 68.60
C ILE A 79 53.95 -45.01 68.25
N VAL A 80 52.87 -44.96 69.03
CA VAL A 80 51.66 -45.76 68.78
C VAL A 80 50.74 -45.00 67.84
N VAL A 81 50.47 -45.56 66.66
CA VAL A 81 49.56 -44.98 65.66
C VAL A 81 48.14 -45.49 65.89
N ASN A 82 47.19 -44.56 66.08
CA ASN A 82 45.78 -44.90 66.25
C ASN A 82 45.06 -45.01 64.91
N GLU A 83 45.30 -44.07 63.99
CA GLU A 83 44.61 -44.03 62.70
C GLU A 83 45.37 -43.23 61.65
N VAL A 84 45.40 -43.75 60.42
CA VAL A 84 45.91 -43.07 59.22
C VAL A 84 44.73 -42.79 58.29
N MET A 85 44.47 -41.52 58.00
CA MET A 85 43.44 -41.10 57.06
C MET A 85 44.07 -40.50 55.80
N LEU A 86 43.68 -41.02 54.64
CA LEU A 86 43.96 -40.36 53.36
C LEU A 86 42.90 -39.30 53.11
N ARG A 87 43.27 -38.05 52.87
CA ARG A 87 42.35 -36.94 52.59
C ARG A 87 42.13 -36.80 51.09
N ASP A 88 43.02 -36.06 50.43
CA ASP A 88 42.88 -35.67 49.03
C ASP A 88 44.05 -36.23 48.23
N ILE A 89 43.71 -36.88 47.13
CA ILE A 89 44.67 -37.33 46.12
C ILE A 89 44.51 -36.39 44.92
N GLN A 90 45.52 -35.59 44.65
CA GLN A 90 45.53 -34.65 43.54
C GLN A 90 45.93 -35.40 42.26
N LEU A 91 44.99 -35.55 41.32
CA LEU A 91 45.27 -36.12 40.00
C LEU A 91 45.95 -35.06 39.13
N PRO A 92 46.85 -35.47 38.21
CA PRO A 92 47.35 -34.58 37.17
C PRO A 92 46.20 -34.00 36.34
N PRO A 93 46.23 -32.69 36.01
CA PRO A 93 45.13 -32.02 35.32
C PRO A 93 44.84 -32.63 33.94
N GLU A 94 45.86 -33.08 33.22
CA GLU A 94 45.75 -33.73 31.90
C GLU A 94 44.88 -35.00 31.95
N TYR A 95 45.00 -35.80 33.01
CA TYR A 95 44.21 -37.02 33.17
C TYR A 95 42.74 -36.71 33.50
N SER A 96 42.50 -35.68 34.32
CA SER A 96 41.14 -35.24 34.66
C SER A 96 40.38 -34.74 33.42
N GLN A 97 41.07 -34.00 32.54
CA GLN A 97 40.52 -33.54 31.26
C GLN A 97 40.26 -34.70 30.31
N GLY A 98 41.18 -35.68 30.23
CA GLY A 98 40.98 -36.89 29.42
C GLY A 98 39.77 -37.70 29.86
N LEU A 99 39.58 -37.90 31.17
CA LEU A 99 38.43 -38.62 31.73
C LEU A 99 37.12 -37.86 31.51
N GLN A 100 37.12 -36.54 31.72
CA GLN A 100 35.96 -35.68 31.41
C GLN A 100 35.61 -35.75 29.92
N GLY A 101 36.61 -35.75 29.04
CA GLY A 101 36.43 -35.88 27.60
C GLY A 101 35.84 -37.25 27.20
N LEU A 102 36.27 -38.34 27.85
CA LEU A 102 35.69 -39.66 27.62
C LEU A 102 34.22 -39.72 28.08
N LEU A 103 33.92 -39.19 29.27
CA LEU A 103 32.55 -39.14 29.78
C LEU A 103 31.63 -38.29 28.89
N LEU A 104 32.13 -37.16 28.37
CA LEU A 104 31.40 -36.32 27.43
C LEU A 104 31.10 -37.07 26.13
N LYS A 105 32.08 -37.78 25.57
CA LYS A 105 31.89 -38.59 24.35
C LYS A 105 30.91 -39.75 24.55
N GLU A 106 30.89 -40.36 25.74
CA GLU A 106 29.90 -41.38 26.08
C GLU A 106 28.48 -40.80 26.16
N GLN A 107 28.32 -39.53 26.52
CA GLN A 107 27.03 -38.83 26.61
C GLN A 107 26.56 -38.19 25.28
N GLU A 108 27.47 -37.92 24.33
CA GLU A 108 27.14 -37.42 23.00
C GLU A 108 26.03 -38.22 22.27
N PRO A 109 26.04 -39.57 22.21
CA PRO A 109 24.99 -40.31 21.52
C PRO A 109 23.60 -40.10 22.14
N GLU A 110 23.50 -39.96 23.46
CA GLU A 110 22.23 -39.68 24.14
C GLU A 110 21.72 -38.27 23.81
N ARG A 111 22.61 -37.28 23.80
CA ARG A 111 22.27 -35.91 23.37
C ARG A 111 21.80 -35.86 21.92
N MET A 112 22.51 -36.54 21.02
CA MET A 112 22.14 -36.63 19.61
C MET A 112 20.78 -37.33 19.44
N GLY A 113 20.51 -38.39 20.21
CA GLY A 113 19.20 -39.05 20.23
C GLY A 113 18.07 -38.08 20.57
N VAL A 114 18.22 -37.32 21.67
CA VAL A 114 17.24 -36.30 22.07
C VAL A 114 17.08 -35.21 21.00
N GLU A 115 18.18 -34.73 20.40
CA GLU A 115 18.11 -33.72 19.35
C GLU A 115 17.37 -34.22 18.10
N THR A 116 17.65 -35.44 17.65
CA THR A 116 16.93 -36.04 16.50
C THR A 116 15.44 -36.24 16.79
N GLU A 117 15.06 -36.61 18.02
CA GLU A 117 13.66 -36.66 18.43
C GLU A 117 12.99 -35.29 18.42
N ILE A 118 13.68 -34.24 18.88
CA ILE A 118 13.17 -32.87 18.85
C ILE A 118 12.96 -32.44 17.39
N GLN A 119 13.93 -32.66 16.52
CA GLN A 119 13.82 -32.33 15.10
C GLN A 119 12.68 -33.11 14.42
N ALA A 120 12.55 -34.41 14.68
CA ALA A 120 11.46 -35.23 14.16
C ALA A 120 10.08 -34.70 14.61
N LYS A 121 9.94 -34.29 15.88
CA LYS A 121 8.73 -33.65 16.40
C LYS A 121 8.47 -32.30 15.71
N GLN A 122 9.50 -31.50 15.47
CA GLN A 122 9.36 -30.21 14.77
C GLN A 122 8.88 -30.39 13.32
N VAL A 123 9.44 -31.36 12.58
CA VAL A 123 8.98 -31.69 11.21
C VAL A 123 7.51 -32.11 11.24
N LYS A 124 7.13 -32.97 12.18
CA LYS A 124 5.74 -33.41 12.32
C LYS A 124 4.78 -32.27 12.67
N ILE A 125 5.21 -31.33 13.52
CA ILE A 125 4.43 -30.11 13.81
C ILE A 125 4.28 -29.26 12.54
N ALA A 126 5.35 -29.09 11.76
CA ALA A 126 5.30 -28.32 10.52
C ALA A 126 4.37 -28.97 9.47
N GLU A 127 4.42 -30.29 9.32
CA GLU A 127 3.50 -31.05 8.46
C GLU A 127 2.04 -30.87 8.88
N LEU A 128 1.74 -31.01 10.18
CA LEU A 128 0.39 -30.82 10.72
C LEU A 128 -0.11 -29.38 10.53
N LEU A 129 0.77 -28.38 10.70
CA LEU A 129 0.43 -26.98 10.45
C LEU A 129 0.16 -26.72 8.96
N ALA A 130 0.95 -27.31 8.06
CA ALA A 130 0.75 -27.20 6.62
C ALA A 130 -0.58 -27.85 6.19
N GLU A 131 -0.91 -29.02 6.74
CA GLU A 131 -2.18 -29.69 6.50
C GLU A 131 -3.36 -28.87 7.05
N ALA A 132 -3.24 -28.34 8.27
CA ALA A 132 -4.24 -27.45 8.86
C ALA A 132 -4.45 -26.20 8.01
N ALA A 133 -3.38 -25.58 7.49
CA ALA A 133 -3.46 -24.43 6.59
C ALA A 133 -4.18 -24.78 5.27
N LYS A 134 -3.88 -25.94 4.68
CA LYS A 134 -4.56 -26.43 3.47
C LYS A 134 -6.06 -26.62 3.73
N VAL A 135 -6.43 -27.28 4.82
CA VAL A 135 -7.84 -27.49 5.20
C VAL A 135 -8.54 -26.15 5.44
N GLN A 136 -7.89 -25.20 6.12
CA GLN A 136 -8.45 -23.86 6.32
C GLN A 136 -8.66 -23.11 5.00
N GLN A 137 -7.70 -23.19 4.07
CA GLN A 137 -7.84 -22.56 2.75
C GLN A 137 -8.99 -23.16 1.95
N ILE A 138 -9.14 -24.49 1.95
CA ILE A 138 -10.25 -25.18 1.29
C ILE A 138 -11.58 -24.73 1.91
N LYS A 139 -11.72 -24.77 3.24
CA LYS A 139 -12.95 -24.33 3.92
C LYS A 139 -13.28 -22.87 3.66
N ARG A 140 -12.28 -21.98 3.58
CA ARG A 140 -12.48 -20.58 3.21
C ARG A 140 -12.98 -20.45 1.78
N ALA A 141 -12.35 -21.14 0.82
CA ALA A 141 -12.77 -21.13 -0.57
C ALA A 141 -14.18 -21.70 -0.76
N GLU A 142 -14.52 -22.77 -0.03
CA GLU A 142 -15.88 -23.33 0.01
C GLU A 142 -16.89 -22.34 0.60
N GLY A 143 -16.52 -21.65 1.69
CA GLY A 143 -17.30 -20.59 2.30
C GLY A 143 -17.56 -19.43 1.31
N ASP A 144 -16.51 -18.92 0.66
CA ASP A 144 -16.60 -17.84 -0.32
C ASP A 144 -17.42 -18.26 -1.54
N ALA A 145 -17.26 -19.49 -2.04
CA ALA A 145 -18.07 -20.03 -3.11
C ALA A 145 -19.55 -20.12 -2.70
N GLY A 146 -19.82 -20.57 -1.49
CA GLY A 146 -21.17 -20.61 -0.91
C GLY A 146 -21.79 -19.21 -0.81
N VAL A 147 -21.03 -18.21 -0.35
CA VAL A 147 -21.47 -16.82 -0.29
C VAL A 147 -21.80 -16.29 -1.68
N ARG A 148 -20.96 -16.52 -2.69
CA ARG A 148 -21.25 -16.08 -4.07
C ARG A 148 -22.51 -16.73 -4.64
N VAL A 149 -22.71 -18.02 -4.39
CA VAL A 149 -23.94 -18.72 -4.83
C VAL A 149 -25.16 -18.14 -4.13
N LEU A 150 -25.06 -17.85 -2.82
CA LEU A 150 -26.16 -17.25 -2.08
C LEU A 150 -26.47 -15.83 -2.55
N GLN A 151 -25.44 -15.02 -2.82
CA GLN A 151 -25.59 -13.68 -3.40
C GLN A 151 -26.23 -13.72 -4.78
N ALA A 152 -25.74 -14.59 -5.68
CA ALA A 152 -26.31 -14.76 -7.01
C ALA A 152 -27.77 -15.23 -6.96
N LYS A 153 -28.13 -16.12 -6.01
CA LYS A 153 -29.52 -16.51 -5.76
C LYS A 153 -30.36 -15.34 -5.26
N ALA A 154 -29.86 -14.58 -4.28
CA ALA A 154 -30.56 -13.41 -3.76
C ALA A 154 -30.78 -12.34 -4.84
N GLU A 155 -29.78 -12.10 -5.70
CA GLU A 155 -29.89 -11.21 -6.86
C GLU A 155 -30.89 -11.74 -7.88
N ALA A 156 -30.86 -13.04 -8.19
CA ALA A 156 -31.82 -13.66 -9.10
C ALA A 156 -33.26 -13.54 -8.57
N ASP A 157 -33.47 -13.79 -7.28
CA ASP A 157 -34.76 -13.63 -6.62
C ASP A 157 -35.21 -12.15 -6.65
N ALA A 158 -34.30 -11.21 -6.38
CA ALA A 158 -34.59 -9.78 -6.52
C ALA A 158 -34.91 -9.38 -7.98
N MET A 159 -34.24 -9.99 -8.96
CA MET A 159 -34.52 -9.79 -10.38
C MET A 159 -35.92 -10.28 -10.74
N GLN A 160 -36.38 -11.41 -10.21
CA GLN A 160 -37.74 -11.90 -10.48
C GLN A 160 -38.80 -10.86 -10.13
N TYR A 161 -38.65 -10.13 -9.02
CA TYR A 161 -39.59 -9.09 -8.63
C TYR A 161 -39.36 -7.75 -9.35
N THR A 162 -38.12 -7.42 -9.72
CA THR A 162 -37.80 -6.12 -10.36
C THR A 162 -38.01 -6.13 -11.87
N LEU A 163 -37.88 -7.28 -12.55
CA LEU A 163 -38.13 -7.44 -13.98
C LEU A 163 -39.53 -6.97 -14.42
N PRO A 164 -40.65 -7.40 -13.78
CA PRO A 164 -41.97 -6.94 -14.19
C PRO A 164 -42.17 -5.44 -13.96
N LEU A 165 -41.55 -4.87 -12.91
CA LEU A 165 -41.58 -3.42 -12.69
C LEU A 165 -40.81 -2.66 -13.78
N LYS A 166 -39.62 -3.14 -14.16
CA LYS A 166 -38.85 -2.58 -15.28
C LYS A 166 -39.57 -2.74 -16.61
N GLN A 167 -40.23 -3.87 -16.86
CA GLN A 167 -41.06 -4.08 -18.04
C GLN A 167 -42.17 -3.03 -18.11
N LYS A 168 -42.92 -2.81 -17.02
CA LYS A 168 -43.94 -1.75 -16.95
C LYS A 168 -43.35 -0.35 -17.16
N GLN A 169 -42.16 -0.06 -16.63
CA GLN A 169 -41.48 1.22 -16.88
C GLN A 169 -41.07 1.39 -18.34
N ILE A 170 -40.55 0.33 -18.98
CA ILE A 170 -40.24 0.34 -20.42
C ILE A 170 -41.51 0.54 -21.24
N GLU A 171 -42.61 -0.13 -20.89
CA GLU A 171 -43.91 0.07 -21.54
C GLU A 171 -44.40 1.51 -21.36
N GLN A 172 -44.36 2.07 -20.14
CA GLN A 172 -44.73 3.47 -19.89
C GLN A 172 -43.88 4.44 -20.71
N SER A 173 -42.55 4.30 -20.67
CA SER A 173 -41.66 5.15 -21.46
C SER A 173 -41.87 5.01 -22.97
N ARG A 174 -42.22 3.80 -23.44
CA ARG A 174 -42.56 3.55 -24.84
C ARG A 174 -43.85 4.25 -25.24
N LEU A 175 -44.89 4.16 -24.40
CA LEU A 175 -46.17 4.86 -24.60
C LEU A 175 -45.97 6.38 -24.58
N GLU A 176 -45.14 6.90 -23.66
CA GLU A 176 -44.79 8.32 -23.62
C GLU A 176 -44.03 8.75 -24.88
N ALA A 177 -43.09 7.95 -25.37
CA ALA A 177 -42.36 8.24 -26.59
C ALA A 177 -43.26 8.20 -27.83
N GLU A 178 -44.20 7.25 -27.89
CA GLU A 178 -45.23 7.17 -28.94
C GLU A 178 -46.17 8.39 -28.89
N ALA A 179 -46.65 8.77 -27.70
CA ALA A 179 -47.47 9.97 -27.51
C ALA A 179 -46.73 11.27 -27.89
N ARG A 180 -45.45 11.39 -27.54
CA ARG A 180 -44.61 12.52 -27.96
C ARG A 180 -44.44 12.57 -29.47
N LYS A 181 -44.19 11.42 -30.12
CA LYS A 181 -44.11 11.35 -31.59
C LYS A 181 -45.42 11.78 -32.23
N GLU A 182 -46.55 11.24 -31.76
CA GLU A 182 -47.86 11.62 -32.27
C GLU A 182 -48.14 13.11 -32.08
N ALA A 183 -47.81 13.68 -30.91
CA ALA A 183 -47.93 15.11 -30.65
C ALA A 183 -47.04 15.95 -31.59
N THR A 184 -45.81 15.52 -31.88
CA THR A 184 -44.95 16.21 -32.84
C THR A 184 -45.50 16.17 -34.26
N ILE A 185 -46.09 15.05 -34.69
CA ILE A 185 -46.73 14.92 -35.99
C ILE A 185 -47.95 15.83 -36.05
N LYS A 186 -48.85 15.77 -35.05
CA LYS A 186 -50.03 16.64 -34.98
C LYS A 186 -49.67 18.12 -34.96
N ASN A 187 -48.63 18.52 -34.24
CA ASN A 187 -48.14 19.91 -34.23
C ASN A 187 -47.57 20.32 -35.59
N ALA A 188 -46.81 19.44 -36.25
CA ALA A 188 -46.29 19.69 -37.59
C ALA A 188 -47.44 19.81 -38.62
N GLU A 189 -48.42 18.92 -38.57
CA GLU A 189 -49.65 18.96 -39.38
C GLU A 189 -50.45 20.24 -39.14
N ALA A 190 -50.65 20.63 -37.88
CA ALA A 190 -51.33 21.88 -37.53
C ALA A 190 -50.58 23.11 -38.08
N SER A 191 -49.25 23.12 -37.97
CA SER A 191 -48.42 24.21 -38.52
C SER A 191 -48.44 24.26 -40.06
N ALA A 192 -48.49 23.09 -40.71
CA ALA A 192 -48.60 23.00 -42.16
C ALA A 192 -49.98 23.47 -42.62
N ALA A 193 -51.05 23.04 -41.94
CA ALA A 193 -52.41 23.50 -42.21
C ALA A 193 -52.55 25.02 -42.02
N ALA A 194 -51.97 25.58 -40.95
CA ALA A 194 -51.93 27.03 -40.73
C ALA A 194 -51.23 27.76 -41.89
N LYS A 195 -50.05 27.31 -42.33
CA LYS A 195 -49.36 27.89 -43.51
C LYS A 195 -50.19 27.80 -44.79
N VAL A 196 -50.92 26.70 -45.00
CA VAL A 196 -51.82 26.57 -46.15
C VAL A 196 -52.95 27.60 -46.06
N ILE A 197 -53.55 27.79 -44.89
CA ILE A 197 -54.59 28.81 -44.66
C ILE A 197 -54.02 30.20 -44.90
N ASP A 198 -52.86 30.53 -44.33
CA ASP A 198 -52.20 31.82 -44.51
C ASP A 198 -51.83 32.07 -45.98
N SER A 199 -51.30 31.06 -46.68
CA SER A 199 -50.96 31.18 -48.10
C SER A 199 -52.21 31.41 -48.97
N LYS A 200 -53.33 30.78 -48.64
CA LYS A 200 -54.62 31.02 -49.31
C LYS A 200 -55.11 32.44 -49.03
N ALA A 201 -55.07 32.87 -47.77
CA ALA A 201 -55.44 34.23 -47.36
C ALA A 201 -54.56 35.29 -48.03
N GLU A 202 -53.24 35.07 -48.14
CA GLU A 202 -52.32 35.95 -48.87
C GLU A 202 -52.64 35.98 -50.36
N THR A 203 -52.94 34.84 -50.97
CA THR A 203 -53.30 34.76 -52.39
C THR A 203 -54.59 35.53 -52.66
N GLU A 204 -55.61 35.34 -51.81
CA GLU A 204 -56.85 36.10 -51.86
C GLU A 204 -56.61 37.60 -51.66
N ARG A 205 -55.78 37.99 -50.68
CA ARG A 205 -55.39 39.40 -50.45
C ARG A 205 -54.67 39.99 -51.67
N ARG A 206 -53.71 39.28 -52.26
CA ARG A 206 -52.99 39.72 -53.46
C ARG A 206 -53.95 39.87 -54.64
N LYS A 207 -54.90 38.96 -54.80
CA LYS A 207 -55.93 39.04 -55.85
C LYS A 207 -56.80 40.27 -55.68
N LEU A 208 -57.29 40.55 -54.47
CA LEU A 208 -58.08 41.74 -54.18
C LEU A 208 -57.30 43.05 -54.42
N LEU A 209 -56.01 43.09 -54.08
CA LEU A 209 -55.15 44.24 -54.38
C LEU A 209 -54.89 44.39 -55.88
N ALA A 210 -54.65 43.29 -56.61
CA ALA A 210 -54.49 43.31 -58.06
C ALA A 210 -55.78 43.76 -58.76
N ASP A 211 -56.94 43.32 -58.29
CA ASP A 211 -58.25 43.75 -58.78
C ASP A 211 -58.50 45.24 -58.48
N ALA A 212 -58.11 45.72 -57.29
CA ALA A 212 -58.18 47.13 -56.92
C ALA A 212 -57.25 48.01 -57.77
N GLU A 213 -56.02 47.56 -58.02
CA GLU A 213 -55.06 48.26 -58.87
C GLU A 213 -55.50 48.25 -60.34
N ALA A 214 -56.03 47.13 -60.84
CA ALA A 214 -56.62 47.07 -62.17
C ALA A 214 -57.79 48.06 -62.31
N ASN A 215 -58.64 48.17 -61.29
CA ASN A 215 -59.71 49.17 -61.26
C ASN A 215 -59.16 50.59 -61.24
N ARG A 216 -58.12 50.87 -60.43
CA ARG A 216 -57.45 52.17 -60.39
C ARG A 216 -56.86 52.55 -61.74
N ILE A 217 -56.12 51.64 -62.39
CA ILE A 217 -55.53 51.85 -63.73
C ILE A 217 -56.63 52.12 -64.75
N ARG A 218 -57.76 51.39 -64.72
CA ARG A 218 -58.89 51.66 -65.63
C ARG A 218 -59.45 53.07 -65.45
N VAL A 219 -59.63 53.53 -64.22
CA VAL A 219 -60.14 54.87 -63.92
C VAL A 219 -59.16 55.96 -64.35
N VAL A 220 -57.86 55.78 -64.03
CA VAL A 220 -56.81 56.73 -64.46
C VAL A 220 -56.67 56.75 -65.98
N ALA A 221 -56.66 55.59 -66.64
CA ALA A 221 -56.57 55.52 -68.09
C ALA A 221 -57.80 56.15 -68.78
N ALA A 222 -59.00 56.02 -68.21
CA ALA A 222 -60.19 56.71 -68.68
C ALA A 222 -60.04 58.23 -68.54
N ALA A 223 -59.59 58.70 -67.37
CA ALA A 223 -59.34 60.12 -67.12
C ALA A 223 -58.24 60.71 -68.02
N ASP A 224 -57.14 59.98 -68.23
CA ASP A 224 -56.05 60.37 -69.13
C ASP A 224 -56.52 60.38 -70.60
N SER A 225 -57.37 59.43 -71.01
CA SER A 225 -57.96 59.42 -72.35
C SER A 225 -58.88 60.62 -72.56
N GLU A 226 -59.69 60.98 -71.57
CA GLU A 226 -60.48 62.20 -71.59
C GLU A 226 -59.58 63.44 -71.67
N ARG A 227 -58.52 63.52 -70.86
CA ARG A 227 -57.55 64.61 -70.88
C ARG A 227 -56.88 64.76 -72.25
N LEU A 228 -56.39 63.67 -72.84
CA LEU A 228 -55.79 63.66 -74.18
C LEU A 228 -56.78 64.05 -75.28
N ARG A 229 -58.06 63.66 -75.16
CA ARG A 229 -59.11 64.10 -76.08
C ARG A 229 -59.35 65.60 -75.97
N SER A 230 -59.40 66.14 -74.75
CA SER A 230 -59.51 67.59 -74.52
C SER A 230 -58.30 68.35 -75.06
N GLU A 231 -57.09 67.82 -74.86
CA GLU A 231 -55.85 68.37 -75.42
C GLU A 231 -55.84 68.29 -76.97
N ALA A 232 -56.31 67.19 -77.56
CA ALA A 232 -56.42 67.05 -79.01
C ALA A 232 -57.45 68.02 -79.64
N VAL A 233 -58.58 68.27 -78.96
CA VAL A 233 -59.55 69.30 -79.36
C VAL A 233 -58.92 70.70 -79.30
N ALA A 234 -58.14 70.99 -78.25
CA ALA A 234 -57.42 72.26 -78.13
C ALA A 234 -56.34 72.45 -79.22
N LEU A 235 -55.60 71.40 -79.55
CA LEU A 235 -54.59 71.39 -80.62
C LEU A 235 -55.22 71.65 -82.01
N ARG A 236 -56.44 71.15 -82.24
CA ARG A 236 -57.16 71.33 -83.52
C ARG A 236 -57.62 72.76 -83.75
N GLN A 237 -57.83 73.53 -82.68
CA GLN A 237 -58.27 74.92 -82.76
C GLN A 237 -57.12 75.93 -82.91
N ASN A 238 -55.89 75.58 -82.50
CA ASN A 238 -54.75 76.50 -82.50
C ASN A 238 -53.44 75.83 -82.95
N PRO A 239 -53.09 75.85 -84.26
CA PRO A 239 -51.92 75.15 -84.81
C PRO A 239 -50.55 75.72 -84.39
N LEU A 240 -50.50 76.89 -83.72
CA LEU A 240 -49.24 77.48 -83.21
C LEU A 240 -48.79 76.89 -81.86
N LEU A 241 -49.61 76.07 -81.18
CA LEU A 241 -49.27 75.44 -79.89
C LEU A 241 -48.32 74.23 -80.01
N ILE A 242 -48.11 73.71 -81.21
CA ILE A 242 -47.20 72.58 -81.47
C ILE A 242 -45.77 72.92 -81.04
N ASN A 243 -45.34 74.18 -81.28
CA ASN A 243 -44.00 74.63 -80.90
C ASN A 243 -43.85 74.80 -79.37
N LYS A 244 -44.94 75.08 -78.64
CA LYS A 244 -44.92 75.24 -77.18
C LYS A 244 -44.81 73.90 -76.45
N ILE A 245 -45.55 72.88 -76.89
CA ILE A 245 -45.51 71.54 -76.27
C ILE A 245 -44.21 70.80 -76.64
N MET A 246 -43.67 71.00 -77.85
CA MET A 246 -42.32 70.52 -78.21
C MET A 246 -41.24 71.14 -77.31
N ALA A 247 -41.34 72.43 -76.99
CA ALA A 247 -40.40 73.11 -76.10
C ALA A 247 -40.50 72.60 -74.64
N GLU A 248 -41.71 72.34 -74.13
CA GLU A 248 -41.90 71.77 -72.78
C GLU A 248 -41.40 70.31 -72.69
N ARG A 249 -41.67 69.45 -73.69
CA ARG A 249 -41.18 68.05 -73.67
C ARG A 249 -39.69 67.88 -74.00
N LEU A 250 -39.04 68.82 -74.70
CA LEU A 250 -37.57 68.83 -74.85
C LEU A 250 -36.84 69.42 -73.63
N SER A 251 -37.49 70.27 -72.83
CA SER A 251 -36.87 70.92 -71.67
C SER A 251 -36.68 70.00 -70.45
N ASP A 252 -37.46 68.90 -70.35
CA ASP A 252 -37.33 67.94 -69.25
C ASP A 252 -36.14 66.96 -69.38
N LYS A 253 -35.33 67.05 -70.45
CA LYS A 253 -34.20 66.13 -70.73
C LYS A 253 -32.86 66.80 -71.02
N ILE A 254 -32.58 67.99 -70.48
CA ILE A 254 -31.22 68.55 -70.47
C ILE A 254 -30.56 68.26 -69.11
N GLN A 255 -29.85 67.12 -69.00
CA GLN A 255 -28.89 66.91 -67.92
C GLN A 255 -27.58 67.64 -68.26
N ILE A 256 -27.37 68.82 -67.67
CA ILE A 256 -26.06 69.47 -67.65
C ILE A 256 -25.18 68.67 -66.68
N MET A 257 -24.28 67.85 -67.23
CA MET A 257 -23.21 67.21 -66.48
C MET A 257 -22.15 68.28 -66.16
N MET A 258 -22.23 68.86 -64.96
CA MET A 258 -21.20 69.72 -64.41
C MET A 258 -20.49 68.95 -63.30
N VAL A 259 -19.26 68.52 -63.57
CA VAL A 259 -18.35 67.97 -62.55
C VAL A 259 -17.24 68.99 -62.32
N PRO A 260 -17.23 69.72 -61.19
CA PRO A 260 -16.06 70.44 -60.72
C PRO A 260 -15.24 69.57 -59.75
N MET A 261 -13.94 69.48 -60.05
CA MET A 261 -12.90 68.86 -59.23
C MET A 261 -12.72 69.57 -57.87
N ASP A 262 -12.54 68.73 -56.84
CA ASP A 262 -11.81 68.90 -55.57
C ASP A 262 -12.00 70.15 -54.70
N GLY A 263 -12.57 69.92 -53.50
CA GLY A 263 -12.26 70.77 -52.35
C GLY A 263 -13.23 70.72 -51.17
N LYS A 264 -13.13 69.66 -50.35
CA LYS A 264 -13.25 69.70 -48.87
C LYS A 264 -14.62 69.94 -48.19
N PHE A 265 -15.01 68.92 -47.38
CA PHE A 265 -15.92 68.90 -46.20
C PHE A 265 -17.43 69.01 -46.51
N PHE A 266 -18.36 68.23 -45.95
CA PHE A 266 -18.42 67.54 -44.65
C PHE A 266 -19.15 66.19 -44.77
N LEU A 267 -18.42 65.09 -44.61
CA LEU A 267 -18.99 63.80 -44.16
C LEU A 267 -18.50 63.61 -42.73
N GLY A 268 -19.40 63.87 -41.79
CA GLY A 268 -19.14 63.77 -40.37
C GLY A 268 -20.30 64.27 -39.54
N ASP A 269 -21.45 63.58 -39.59
CA ASP A 269 -22.26 63.34 -38.38
C ASP A 269 -23.29 62.21 -38.58
N MET A 270 -22.80 60.98 -38.74
CA MET A 270 -23.46 59.82 -38.16
C MET A 270 -22.40 58.74 -37.91
N LEU A 271 -21.75 58.90 -36.75
CA LEU A 271 -21.36 57.83 -35.86
C LEU A 271 -20.53 56.69 -36.46
N ARG A 272 -19.22 56.91 -36.44
CA ARG A 272 -18.24 55.86 -36.16
C ARG A 272 -17.52 56.25 -34.86
N GLY A 273 -17.41 55.34 -33.90
CA GLY A 273 -16.63 55.50 -32.66
C GLY A 273 -17.45 55.08 -31.44
N THR A 274 -17.44 53.84 -30.97
CA THR A 274 -16.33 53.20 -30.21
C THR A 274 -15.47 54.20 -29.45
N ALA A 275 -15.82 54.45 -28.18
CA ALA A 275 -14.89 54.43 -27.05
C ALA A 275 -15.59 54.88 -25.76
N GLY A 276 -15.46 54.06 -24.74
CA GLY A 276 -15.84 54.34 -23.36
C GLY A 276 -15.32 53.24 -22.46
N GLY A 277 -14.04 52.89 -22.61
CA GLY A 277 -13.30 52.12 -21.63
C GLY A 277 -12.65 53.05 -20.62
N GLY A 278 -12.44 52.56 -19.40
CA GLY A 278 -11.49 53.18 -18.46
C GLY A 278 -11.77 52.94 -16.98
N ALA A 279 -11.31 51.79 -16.49
CA ALA A 279 -10.62 51.52 -15.21
C ALA A 279 -10.82 52.43 -13.98
N ILE A 280 -10.91 51.81 -12.79
CA ILE A 280 -10.12 52.16 -11.59
C ILE A 280 -9.89 50.88 -10.73
N ALA A 281 -8.70 50.87 -10.13
CA ALA A 281 -7.93 49.87 -9.38
C ALA A 281 -8.58 49.21 -8.12
N PRO A 282 -7.95 48.14 -7.57
CA PRO A 282 -8.45 47.39 -6.40
C PRO A 282 -8.01 47.99 -5.06
N PRO A 283 -8.62 47.54 -3.94
CA PRO A 283 -7.80 46.88 -2.90
C PRO A 283 -8.48 45.70 -2.17
N ALA A 284 -7.61 44.85 -1.61
CA ALA A 284 -7.73 43.98 -0.41
C ALA A 284 -8.81 42.87 -0.36
N ALA A 285 -8.38 41.60 -0.45
CA ALA A 285 -8.23 40.65 0.68
C ALA A 285 -9.55 39.85 0.92
N THR A 286 -9.61 38.52 0.97
CA THR A 286 -8.80 37.52 1.68
C THR A 286 -9.03 36.10 1.16
N ALA A 287 -7.98 35.25 1.33
CA ALA A 287 -7.99 33.80 1.55
C ALA A 287 -8.52 32.85 0.44
N GLN A 288 -7.66 31.96 -0.09
CA GLN A 288 -7.30 30.70 0.57
C GLN A 288 -6.10 30.03 -0.12
N ASP A 289 -5.16 29.56 0.70
CA ASP A 289 -3.90 28.88 0.37
C ASP A 289 -4.08 27.53 -0.32
N ASP A 290 -3.18 27.24 -1.27
CA ASP A 290 -2.65 25.91 -1.57
C ASP A 290 -1.21 26.07 -2.08
N PRO A 291 -0.19 25.44 -1.45
CA PRO A 291 1.09 25.21 -2.08
C PRO A 291 1.31 23.70 -2.32
N ALA A 292 1.84 23.37 -3.50
CA ALA A 292 2.55 22.11 -3.71
C ALA A 292 3.87 22.43 -4.44
N GLU A 293 4.94 22.28 -3.67
CA GLU A 293 6.34 22.46 -4.06
C GLU A 293 6.83 21.39 -5.04
N ASP A 294 7.85 21.78 -5.80
CA ASP A 294 8.67 20.93 -6.66
C ASP A 294 10.03 20.65 -5.97
N SER A 295 10.66 19.55 -6.40
CA SER A 295 12.05 19.08 -6.18
C SER A 295 12.38 18.14 -4.99
N ALA A 296 12.44 16.84 -5.35
CA ALA A 296 13.65 16.01 -5.45
C ALA A 296 14.42 15.46 -4.20
N VAL A 297 14.73 14.15 -4.32
CA VAL A 297 15.86 13.34 -3.79
C VAL A 297 15.76 12.76 -2.36
N SER A 298 15.61 11.44 -2.24
CA SER A 298 16.67 10.53 -1.75
C SER A 298 16.18 9.07 -1.54
N SER A 299 17.03 8.16 -1.98
CA SER A 299 17.05 6.70 -1.78
C SER A 299 17.01 6.22 -0.32
N ALA A 300 16.38 5.06 -0.05
CA ALA A 300 17.04 3.83 0.45
C ALA A 300 16.10 2.90 1.26
N SER A 301 16.20 1.60 0.95
CA SER A 301 16.07 0.43 1.84
C SER A 301 14.73 0.05 2.48
N ARG A 302 14.11 -1.02 1.96
CA ARG A 302 14.03 -2.32 2.66
C ARG A 302 13.67 -3.46 1.71
#